data_AF-A8M9G6-F1
#
_entry.id   AF-A8M9G6-F1
#
_cell.length_a   1.000
_cell.length_b   1.000
_cell.length_c   1.000
_cell.angle_alpha   90.00
_cell.angle_beta   90.00
_cell.angle_gamma   90.00
#
_symmetry.space_group_name_H-M   'P 1'
#
loop_
_entity.id
_entity.type
_entity.pdbx_description
1 polymer ?
#
loop_
_entity_poly.entity_id
_entity_poly.type
_entity_poly.pdbx_seq_one_letter_code
_entity_poly.pdbx_strand_id
1 'polypeptide(L)'
;MPYASIVVMLISGLVIGAGVPVALFYMAFKVGSWPFLIAATILGALAIFWGAVIAIVAFVPILDSIDNQVKVMNDQLNTYRAFIRSLLEELDDVNTVLKEIRDDLKKVSEA
;
A
#
# COMPACT_ATOMS: atom_id res chain seq x y z
N MET A 1 -15.16 -0.80 3.81
CA MET A 1 -13.77 -1.04 4.26
C MET A 1 -13.11 -2.06 3.33
N PRO A 2 -12.58 -1.65 2.17
CA PRO A 2 -12.03 -2.57 1.16
C PRO A 2 -10.82 -3.37 1.65
N TYR A 3 -10.05 -2.82 2.59
CA TYR A 3 -8.92 -3.51 3.21
C TYR A 3 -9.35 -4.73 4.06
N ALA A 4 -10.50 -4.65 4.74
CA ALA A 4 -11.01 -5.77 5.52
C ALA A 4 -11.37 -6.96 4.63
N SER A 5 -11.99 -6.72 3.48
CA SER A 5 -12.30 -7.78 2.51
C SER A 5 -11.04 -8.41 1.89
N ILE A 6 -10.00 -7.61 1.60
CA ILE A 6 -8.72 -8.12 1.07
C ILE A 6 -8.02 -9.00 2.10
N VAL A 7 -7.97 -8.56 3.35
CA VAL A 7 -7.37 -9.32 4.46
C VAL A 7 -8.12 -10.63 4.69
N VAL A 8 -9.46 -10.60 4.68
CA VAL A 8 -10.28 -11.81 4.80
C VAL A 8 -10.05 -12.77 3.62
N MET A 9 -9.94 -12.26 2.39
CA MET A 9 -9.63 -13.10 1.22
C MET A 9 -8.24 -13.75 1.35
N LEU A 10 -7.20 -13.00 1.74
CA LEU A 10 -5.86 -13.55 1.96
C LEU A 10 -5.83 -14.63 3.05
N ILE A 11 -6.46 -14.37 4.20
CA ILE A 11 -6.54 -15.33 5.30
C ILE A 11 -7.31 -16.58 4.84
N SER A 12 -8.43 -16.40 4.15
CA SER A 12 -9.23 -17.53 3.64
C SER A 12 -8.45 -18.36 2.62
N GLY A 13 -7.71 -17.72 1.71
CA GLY A 13 -6.85 -18.40 0.73
C GLY A 13 -5.75 -19.21 1.42
N LEU A 14 -5.17 -18.71 2.51
CA LEU A 14 -4.16 -19.42 3.29
C LEU A 14 -4.75 -20.59 4.07
N VAL A 15 -5.93 -20.41 4.69
CA VAL A 15 -6.64 -21.47 5.41
C VAL A 15 -7.10 -22.58 4.46
N ILE A 16 -7.58 -22.24 3.27
CA ILE A 16 -7.97 -23.23 2.26
C ILE A 16 -6.73 -23.90 1.66
N GLY A 17 -5.74 -23.12 1.24
CA GLY A 17 -4.55 -23.62 0.52
C GLY A 17 -3.59 -24.43 1.38
N ALA A 18 -3.49 -24.14 2.68
CA ALA A 18 -2.58 -24.85 3.59
C ALA A 18 -3.32 -25.56 4.73
N GLY A 19 -4.37 -24.95 5.29
CA GLY A 19 -5.12 -25.53 6.41
C GLY A 19 -5.90 -26.79 6.02
N VAL A 20 -6.56 -26.80 4.86
CA VAL A 20 -7.31 -27.98 4.38
C VAL A 20 -6.39 -29.17 4.11
N PRO A 21 -5.27 -29.05 3.37
CA PRO A 21 -4.31 -30.14 3.21
C PRO A 21 -3.76 -30.66 4.54
N VAL A 22 -3.38 -29.77 5.47
CA VAL A 22 -2.84 -30.19 6.78
C VAL A 22 -3.88 -30.98 7.58
N ALA A 23 -5.14 -30.54 7.60
CA ALA A 23 -6.22 -31.24 8.29
C ALA A 23 -6.54 -32.60 7.65
N LEU A 24 -6.54 -32.68 6.31
CA LEU A 24 -6.74 -33.92 5.57
C LEU A 24 -5.59 -34.91 5.80
N PHE A 25 -4.35 -34.44 5.83
CA PHE A 25 -3.19 -35.27 6.19
C PHE A 25 -3.28 -35.80 7.63
N TYR A 26 -3.69 -34.98 8.58
CA TYR A 26 -3.88 -35.42 9.96
C TYR A 26 -4.94 -36.52 10.08
N MET A 27 -6.10 -36.35 9.42
CA MET A 27 -7.14 -37.39 9.40
C MET A 27 -6.68 -38.65 8.66
N ALA A 28 -5.87 -38.50 7.61
CA ALA A 28 -5.33 -39.62 6.84
C ALA A 28 -4.48 -40.56 7.71
N PHE A 29 -3.63 -40.00 8.59
CA PHE A 29 -2.87 -40.79 9.56
C PHE A 29 -3.74 -41.44 10.64
N LYS A 30 -4.87 -40.82 11.01
CA LYS A 30 -5.74 -41.33 12.09
C LYS A 30 -6.71 -42.42 11.63
N VAL A 31 -7.26 -42.30 10.42
CA VAL A 31 -8.24 -43.25 9.87
C VAL A 31 -7.55 -44.41 9.14
N GLY A 32 -6.41 -44.16 8.49
CA GLY A 32 -5.54 -45.19 7.90
C GLY A 32 -6.14 -46.02 6.75
N SER A 33 -7.35 -45.69 6.27
CA SER A 33 -8.00 -46.45 5.20
C SER A 33 -7.50 -46.01 3.82
N TRP A 34 -7.17 -46.98 2.97
CA TRP A 34 -6.69 -46.75 1.60
C TRP A 34 -7.59 -45.84 0.75
N PRO A 35 -8.93 -45.97 0.78
CA PRO A 35 -9.82 -45.06 0.05
C PRO A 35 -9.73 -43.61 0.53
N PHE A 36 -9.54 -43.41 1.83
CA PHE A 36 -9.42 -42.07 2.42
C PHE A 36 -8.12 -41.38 2.00
N LEU A 37 -7.01 -42.10 1.88
CA LEU A 37 -5.73 -41.55 1.45
C LEU A 37 -5.80 -40.98 0.02
N ILE A 38 -6.48 -41.68 -0.88
CA ILE A 38 -6.69 -41.25 -2.26
C ILE A 38 -7.56 -39.98 -2.28
N ALA A 39 -8.68 -39.99 -1.54
CA ALA A 39 -9.57 -38.83 -1.44
C ALA A 39 -8.87 -37.60 -0.84
N ALA A 40 -8.09 -37.78 0.23
CA ALA A 40 -7.33 -36.72 0.89
C ALA A 40 -6.28 -36.10 -0.05
N THR A 41 -5.64 -36.91 -0.89
CA THR A 41 -4.65 -36.44 -1.87
C THR A 41 -5.30 -35.59 -2.96
N ILE A 42 -6.43 -36.05 -3.52
CA ILE A 42 -7.17 -35.32 -4.56
C ILE A 42 -7.72 -34.00 -4.00
N LEU A 43 -8.37 -34.03 -2.83
CA LEU A 43 -8.92 -32.84 -2.19
C LEU A 43 -7.82 -31.87 -1.73
N GLY A 44 -6.69 -32.38 -1.23
CA GLY A 44 -5.53 -31.56 -0.87
C GLY A 44 -4.94 -30.85 -2.07
N ALA A 45 -4.75 -31.54 -3.21
CA ALA A 45 -4.25 -30.94 -4.44
C ALA A 45 -5.18 -29.84 -4.97
N LEU A 46 -6.51 -30.08 -4.95
CA LEU A 46 -7.50 -29.08 -5.32
C LEU A 46 -7.50 -27.88 -4.36
N ALA A 47 -7.37 -28.12 -3.06
CA ALA A 47 -7.33 -27.06 -2.06
C ALA A 47 -6.11 -26.15 -2.23
N ILE A 48 -4.92 -26.73 -2.51
CA ILE A 48 -3.71 -25.96 -2.82
C ILE A 48 -3.92 -25.11 -4.08
N PHE A 49 -4.46 -25.70 -5.14
CA PHE A 49 -4.72 -25.00 -6.40
C PHE A 49 -5.66 -23.80 -6.20
N TRP A 50 -6.82 -24.03 -5.59
CA TRP A 50 -7.80 -22.96 -5.35
C TRP A 50 -7.33 -21.93 -4.32
N GLY A 51 -6.59 -22.36 -3.30
CA GLY A 51 -5.96 -21.44 -2.33
C GLY A 51 -4.95 -20.51 -3.01
N ALA A 52 -4.14 -21.02 -3.94
CA ALA A 52 -3.22 -20.19 -4.73
C ALA A 52 -3.95 -19.19 -5.63
N VAL A 53 -5.02 -19.63 -6.31
CA VAL A 53 -5.85 -18.74 -7.15
C VAL A 53 -6.45 -17.59 -6.34
N ILE A 54 -7.02 -17.89 -5.17
CA ILE A 54 -7.61 -16.88 -4.28
C ILE A 54 -6.55 -15.89 -3.79
N ALA A 55 -5.35 -16.38 -3.43
CA ALA A 55 -4.25 -15.53 -2.98
C ALA A 55 -3.78 -14.57 -4.08
N ILE A 56 -3.68 -15.03 -5.33
CA ILE A 56 -3.30 -14.18 -6.47
C ILE A 56 -4.36 -13.10 -6.72
N VAL A 57 -5.64 -13.48 -6.76
CA VAL A 57 -6.74 -12.54 -6.98
C VAL A 57 -6.83 -11.49 -5.87
N ALA A 58 -6.57 -11.88 -4.62
CA ALA A 58 -6.54 -10.95 -3.49
C ALA A 58 -5.36 -9.95 -3.56
N PHE A 59 -4.31 -10.27 -4.31
CA PHE A 59 -3.11 -9.44 -4.43
C PHE A 59 -3.27 -8.29 -5.43
N VAL A 60 -4.08 -8.47 -6.48
CA VAL A 60 -4.34 -7.45 -7.52
C VAL A 60 -4.79 -6.10 -6.94
N PRO A 61 -5.84 -6.02 -6.10
CA PRO A 61 -6.30 -4.72 -5.57
C PRO A 61 -5.28 -4.04 -4.65
N ILE A 62 -4.33 -4.79 -4.07
CA ILE A 62 -3.25 -4.21 -3.27
C ILE A 62 -2.31 -3.42 -4.17
N LEU A 63 -1.93 -3.97 -5.33
CA LEU A 63 -1.06 -3.30 -6.29
C LEU A 63 -1.71 -2.02 -6.83
N ASP A 64 -2.98 -2.08 -7.23
CA ASP A 64 -3.73 -0.90 -7.67
C ASP A 64 -3.81 0.18 -6.58
N SER A 65 -3.95 -0.23 -5.31
CA SER A 65 -4.00 0.72 -4.19
C SER A 65 -2.66 1.41 -3.93
N ILE A 66 -1.53 0.74 -4.22
CA ILE A 66 -0.18 1.29 -4.07
C ILE A 66 0.07 2.29 -5.20
N ASP A 67 -0.24 1.93 -6.44
CA ASP A 67 -0.07 2.82 -7.60
C ASP A 67 -0.87 4.11 -7.46
N ASN A 68 -2.11 4.01 -6.98
CA ASN A 68 -2.94 5.19 -6.71
C ASN A 68 -2.36 6.07 -5.59
N GLN A 69 -1.82 5.48 -4.52
CA GLN A 69 -1.18 6.24 -3.44
C GLN A 69 0.09 6.95 -3.92
N VAL A 70 0.92 6.29 -4.74
CA VAL A 70 2.12 6.88 -5.33
C VAL A 70 1.77 8.06 -6.23
N LYS A 71 0.71 7.92 -7.04
CA LYS A 71 0.23 9.00 -7.91
C LYS A 71 -0.22 10.22 -7.09
N VAL A 72 -1.04 10.01 -6.06
CA VAL A 72 -1.51 11.10 -5.17
C VAL A 72 -0.32 11.79 -4.48
N MET A 73 0.66 11.02 -4.02
CA MET A 73 1.85 11.57 -3.36
C MET A 73 2.69 12.42 -4.33
N ASN A 74 2.84 12.00 -5.59
CA ASN A 74 3.51 12.81 -6.62
C ASN A 74 2.78 14.12 -6.92
N ASP A 75 1.45 14.10 -6.99
CA ASP A 75 0.66 15.31 -7.21
C ASP A 75 0.78 16.28 -6.02
N GLN A 76 0.79 15.76 -4.80
CA GLN A 76 1.04 16.55 -3.60
C GLN A 76 2.46 17.16 -3.60
N LEU A 77 3.48 16.40 -3.99
CA LEU A 77 4.85 16.91 -4.09
C LEU A 77 4.98 18.04 -5.12
N ASN A 78 4.31 17.92 -6.27
CA ASN A 78 4.29 19.00 -7.27
C ASN A 78 3.60 20.25 -6.74
N THR A 79 2.50 20.08 -5.99
CA THR A 79 1.80 21.19 -5.34
C THR A 79 2.67 21.86 -4.29
N TYR A 80 3.35 21.08 -3.45
CA TYR A 80 4.30 21.60 -2.47
C TYR A 80 5.48 22.34 -3.11
N ARG A 81 6.01 21.84 -4.24
CA ARG A 81 7.06 22.54 -4.99
C ARG A 81 6.58 23.88 -5.53
N ALA A 82 5.37 23.94 -6.06
CA ALA A 82 4.77 25.19 -6.51
C ALA A 82 4.59 26.18 -5.35
N PHE A 83 4.12 25.69 -4.20
CA PHE A 83 3.96 26.48 -2.97
C PHE A 83 5.31 26.98 -2.41
N ILE A 84 6.36 26.16 -2.42
CA ILE A 84 7.70 26.59 -2.00
C ILE A 84 8.23 27.68 -2.95
N ARG A 85 7.99 27.56 -4.25
CA ARG A 85 8.38 28.58 -5.22
C ARG A 85 7.66 29.91 -4.97
N SER A 86 6.36 29.90 -4.68
CA SER A 86 5.64 31.13 -4.36
C SER A 86 6.10 31.76 -3.06
N LEU A 87 6.41 30.96 -2.03
CA LEU A 87 6.97 31.47 -0.78
C LEU A 87 8.34 32.12 -0.97
N LEU A 88 9.18 31.58 -1.86
CA LEU A 88 10.48 32.18 -2.17
C LEU A 88 10.32 33.53 -2.88
N GLU A 89 9.35 33.63 -3.79
CA GLU A 89 9.03 34.89 -4.48
C GLU A 89 8.54 35.96 -3.49
N GLU A 90 7.64 35.60 -2.57
CA GLU A 90 7.20 36.49 -1.49
C GLU A 90 8.35 36.93 -0.58
N LEU A 91 9.31 36.04 -0.29
CA LEU A 91 10.49 36.39 0.52
C LEU A 91 11.43 37.37 -0.20
N ASP A 92 11.58 37.28 -1.52
CA ASP A 92 12.36 38.23 -2.31
C ASP A 92 11.71 39.62 -2.36
N ASP A 93 10.37 39.67 -2.45
CA ASP A 93 9.62 40.92 -2.34
C ASP A 93 9.82 41.57 -0.97
N VAL A 94 9.71 40.80 0.12
CA VAL A 94 9.98 41.28 1.48
C VAL A 94 11.41 41.80 1.63
N ASN A 95 12.39 41.12 1.04
CA ASN A 95 13.79 41.55 1.05
C ASN A 95 13.99 42.88 0.31
N THR A 96 13.28 43.07 -0.81
CA THR A 96 13.30 44.32 -1.57
C THR A 96 12.74 45.48 -0.75
N VAL A 97 11.57 45.29 -0.12
CA VAL A 97 10.98 46.29 0.77
C VAL A 97 11.90 46.64 1.95
N LEU A 98 12.55 45.64 2.56
CA LEU A 98 13.51 45.87 3.64
C LEU A 98 14.74 46.67 3.19
N LYS A 99 15.22 46.46 1.96
CA LYS A 99 16.30 47.28 1.39
C LYS A 99 15.85 48.71 1.15
N GLU A 100 14.66 48.93 0.62
CA GLU A 100 14.11 50.28 0.42
C GLU A 100 14.00 51.03 1.75
N ILE A 101 13.43 50.41 2.79
CA ILE A 101 13.35 51.00 4.13
C ILE A 101 14.75 51.34 4.66
N ARG A 102 15.71 50.42 4.53
CA ARG A 102 17.09 50.65 4.97
C ARG A 102 17.73 51.83 4.23
N ASP A 103 17.53 51.91 2.92
CA ASP A 103 18.15 52.94 2.09
C ASP A 103 17.51 54.32 2.35
N ASP A 104 16.21 54.38 2.63
CA ASP A 104 15.55 55.61 3.05
C ASP A 104 15.98 56.07 4.45
N LEU A 105 16.16 55.15 5.40
CA LEU A 105 16.74 55.47 6.72
C LEU A 105 18.17 56.01 6.59
N LYS A 106 18.97 55.49 5.66
CA LYS A 106 20.31 56.02 5.37
C LYS A 106 20.27 57.45 4.82
N LYS A 107 19.38 57.73 3.87
CA LYS A 107 19.23 59.10 3.32
C LYS A 107 18.85 60.11 4.39
N VAL A 108 17.96 59.73 5.33
CA VAL A 108 17.58 60.59 6.46
C VAL A 108 18.74 60.79 7.43
N SER A 109 19.62 59.79 7.61
CA SER A 109 20.81 59.90 8.47
C SER A 109 21.92 60.77 7.87
N GLU A 110 21.99 60.93 6.55
CA GLU A 110 23.02 61.71 5.85
C GLU A 110 22.58 63.16 5.54
N ALA A 111 21.30 63.50 5.77
CA ALA A 111 20.72 64.84 5.65
C ALA A 111 20.74 65.59 6.99
#